data_AF-A0A1J1IB06-F1
#
_entry.id   AF-A0A1J1IB06-F1
#
_cell.length_a   1.000
_cell.length_b   1.000
_cell.length_c   1.000
_cell.angle_alpha   90.00
_cell.angle_beta   90.00
_cell.angle_gamma   90.00
#
_symmetry.space_group_name_H-M   'P 1'
#
loop_
_entity.id
_entity.type
_entity.pdbx_description
1 polymer ?
#
loop_
_entity_poly.entity_id
_entity_poly.type
_entity_poly.pdbx_seq_one_letter_code
_entity_poly.pdbx_strand_id
1 'polypeptide(L)'
;MSFDKLQNLPIDIAKEQCLCVSTTNGKYFGKFNKISCNGKRLQINEVTNDRNEVVGKFKCFNESDVKSVKFINHRPFNVCDEDEKKTNGLDLKFNCRFTSQKNDHILMLSKNPIFVSQADQTYFQALSNISQQFICGMSTLGTNKGRIYNINLLTIATSEKIFIFDMISLNASNAMKEFRKIFEDESIMKIVFNSAMLKDNLKIKHNVELNGFFDISFPIAEFYSSQYKFLDLNQSIETILGINPQIRNQEVFLKRPINQDNLIDIALTSAYLLPMYSFLSRKTFSKYFEKKIEAIKPHPSIEHLMKQLIF
;
A
#
# COMPACT_ATOMS: atom_id res chain seq x y z
N MET A 1 1.84 29.26 -11.08
CA MET A 1 0.57 29.48 -11.79
C MET A 1 -0.15 30.65 -11.10
N SER A 2 -0.79 31.54 -11.85
CA SER A 2 -1.65 32.59 -11.27
C SER A 2 -2.96 31.97 -10.78
N PHE A 3 -3.64 32.65 -9.86
CA PHE A 3 -4.90 32.18 -9.28
C PHE A 3 -5.98 31.92 -10.36
N ASP A 4 -6.04 32.78 -11.38
CA ASP A 4 -6.97 32.67 -12.52
C ASP A 4 -6.82 31.35 -13.30
N LYS A 5 -5.59 30.86 -13.42
CA LYS A 5 -5.29 29.62 -14.15
C LYS A 5 -5.71 28.37 -13.38
N LEU A 6 -5.92 28.48 -12.06
CA LEU A 6 -6.47 27.40 -11.23
C LEU A 6 -7.99 27.28 -11.33
N GLN A 7 -8.70 28.37 -11.63
CA GLN A 7 -10.16 28.37 -11.79
C GLN A 7 -10.60 27.58 -13.03
N ASN A 8 -9.76 27.53 -14.06
CA ASN A 8 -10.04 26.85 -15.32
C ASN A 8 -9.62 25.37 -15.35
N LEU A 9 -9.10 24.84 -14.24
CA LEU A 9 -8.74 23.42 -14.15
C LEU A 9 -9.99 22.59 -13.83
N PRO A 10 -10.22 21.45 -14.52
CA PRO A 10 -11.27 20.52 -14.16
C PRO A 10 -11.11 20.10 -12.69
N ILE A 11 -12.10 20.37 -11.86
CA ILE A 11 -12.05 20.17 -10.40
C ILE A 11 -11.71 18.71 -10.05
N ASP A 12 -12.18 17.77 -10.88
CA ASP A 12 -11.94 16.33 -10.72
C ASP A 12 -10.47 15.93 -10.91
N ILE A 13 -9.68 16.71 -11.64
CA ILE A 13 -8.24 16.47 -11.86
C ILE A 13 -7.41 17.12 -10.74
N ALA A 14 -7.87 18.24 -10.20
CA ALA A 14 -7.15 19.00 -9.17
C ALA A 14 -7.35 18.42 -7.75
N LYS A 15 -8.46 17.72 -7.50
CA LYS A 15 -8.77 17.12 -6.18
C LYS A 15 -7.67 16.14 -5.76
N GLU A 16 -7.19 16.26 -4.53
CA GLU A 16 -6.08 15.48 -3.94
C GLU A 16 -4.66 15.80 -4.44
N GLN A 17 -4.47 16.73 -5.39
CA GLN A 17 -3.11 17.14 -5.79
C GLN A 17 -2.43 18.01 -4.71
N CYS A 18 -1.14 17.80 -4.49
CA CYS A 18 -0.38 18.60 -3.54
C CYS A 18 -0.07 19.99 -4.11
N LEU A 19 -0.35 21.02 -3.32
CA LEU A 19 -0.12 22.42 -3.63
C LEU A 19 0.91 23.03 -2.70
N CYS A 20 1.73 23.91 -3.27
CA CYS A 20 2.50 24.91 -2.56
C CYS A 20 1.86 26.28 -2.83
N VAL A 21 1.38 26.92 -1.76
CA VAL A 21 0.76 28.24 -1.77
C VAL A 21 1.74 29.22 -1.12
N SER A 22 2.30 30.14 -1.93
CA SER A 22 3.17 31.22 -1.42
C SER A 22 2.32 32.45 -1.11
N THR A 23 2.45 32.97 0.09
CA THR A 23 1.76 34.19 0.56
C THR A 23 2.77 35.28 0.94
N THR A 24 2.30 36.43 1.40
CA THR A 24 3.14 37.44 2.07
C THR A 24 3.74 36.94 3.38
N ASN A 25 3.04 36.05 4.08
CA ASN A 25 3.37 35.59 5.43
C ASN A 25 4.12 34.25 5.46
N GLY A 26 4.51 33.72 4.29
CA GLY A 26 5.23 32.45 4.18
C GLY A 26 4.63 31.50 3.15
N LYS A 27 5.14 30.27 3.13
CA LYS A 27 4.66 29.20 2.22
C LYS A 27 3.87 28.16 3.00
N TYR A 28 2.85 27.62 2.34
CA TYR A 28 2.01 26.58 2.88
C TYR A 28 1.88 25.43 1.90
N PHE A 29 1.84 24.22 2.44
CA PHE A 29 1.77 22.98 1.68
C PHE A 29 0.54 22.20 2.11
N GLY A 30 -0.16 21.57 1.18
CA GLY A 30 -1.35 20.78 1.50
C GLY A 30 -2.00 20.24 0.24
N LYS A 31 -3.05 19.44 0.41
CA LYS A 31 -3.80 18.89 -0.71
C LYS A 31 -4.88 19.86 -1.17
N PHE A 32 -5.02 20.07 -2.47
CA PHE A 32 -6.12 20.84 -3.02
C PHE A 32 -7.46 20.22 -2.62
N ASN A 33 -8.34 21.05 -2.08
CA ASN A 33 -9.69 20.65 -1.73
C ASN A 33 -10.72 21.29 -2.66
N LYS A 34 -10.84 22.62 -2.62
CA LYS A 34 -11.79 23.38 -3.45
C LYS A 34 -11.38 24.84 -3.61
N ILE A 35 -11.97 25.49 -4.61
CA ILE A 35 -12.03 26.94 -4.76
C ILE A 35 -13.48 27.37 -4.51
N SER A 36 -13.72 28.32 -3.60
CA SER A 36 -15.08 28.80 -3.30
C SER A 36 -15.21 30.31 -3.52
N CYS A 37 -16.46 30.79 -3.53
CA CYS A 37 -16.81 32.21 -3.59
C CYS A 37 -16.36 32.89 -4.90
N ASN A 38 -16.95 32.50 -6.03
CA ASN A 38 -16.67 33.06 -7.36
C ASN A 38 -15.18 33.05 -7.73
N GLY A 39 -14.46 32.00 -7.32
CA GLY A 39 -13.05 31.86 -7.67
C GLY A 39 -12.07 32.65 -6.78
N LYS A 40 -12.50 33.27 -5.66
CA LYS A 40 -11.64 34.18 -4.88
C LYS A 40 -10.97 33.56 -3.65
N ARG A 41 -11.31 32.31 -3.29
CA ARG A 41 -10.76 31.64 -2.11
C ARG A 41 -10.30 30.23 -2.43
N LEU A 42 -9.06 29.91 -2.08
CA LEU A 42 -8.45 28.59 -2.24
C LEU A 42 -8.44 27.87 -0.89
N GLN A 43 -8.99 26.66 -0.83
CA GLN A 43 -8.90 25.80 0.33
C GLN A 43 -7.98 24.61 0.07
N ILE A 44 -7.05 24.38 0.99
CA ILE A 44 -6.19 23.19 1.02
C ILE A 44 -6.34 22.45 2.36
N ASN A 45 -6.20 21.12 2.32
CA ASN A 45 -6.28 20.22 3.47
C ASN A 45 -4.88 19.78 3.92
N GLU A 46 -4.78 19.27 5.15
CA GLU A 46 -3.55 18.72 5.75
C GLU A 46 -2.37 19.69 5.69
N VAL A 47 -2.58 20.91 6.21
CA VAL A 47 -1.74 22.07 5.90
C VAL A 47 -0.50 22.11 6.78
N THR A 48 0.67 22.23 6.15
CA THR A 48 1.95 22.52 6.82
C THR A 48 2.53 23.86 6.36
N ASN A 49 3.34 24.51 7.20
CA ASN A 49 4.11 25.70 6.81
C ASN A 49 5.48 25.33 6.21
N ASP A 50 6.28 26.34 5.88
CA ASP A 50 7.67 26.24 5.43
C ASP A 50 8.64 25.62 6.45
N ARG A 51 8.23 25.52 7.72
CA ARG A 51 8.93 24.81 8.79
C ARG A 51 8.40 23.40 9.04
N ASN A 52 7.51 22.89 8.19
CA ASN A 52 6.82 21.61 8.33
C ASN A 52 5.96 21.45 9.59
N GLU A 53 5.59 22.54 10.26
CA GLU A 53 4.66 22.51 11.38
C GLU A 53 3.23 22.35 10.85
N VAL A 54 2.45 21.47 11.48
CA VAL A 54 1.04 21.28 11.13
C VAL A 54 0.27 22.53 11.55
N VAL A 55 -0.22 23.27 10.56
CA VAL A 55 -0.98 24.52 10.75
C VAL A 55 -2.46 24.22 11.03
N GLY A 56 -2.97 23.08 10.53
CA GLY A 56 -4.34 22.64 10.79
C GLY A 56 -4.87 21.64 9.75
N LYS A 57 -6.07 21.11 10.01
CA LYS A 57 -6.74 20.13 9.12
C LYS A 57 -7.08 20.72 7.75
N PHE A 58 -7.40 22.01 7.69
CA PHE A 58 -7.57 22.76 6.44
C PHE A 58 -7.19 24.23 6.66
N LYS A 59 -6.86 24.93 5.57
CA LYS A 59 -6.63 26.37 5.55
C LYS A 59 -7.20 26.98 4.28
N CYS A 60 -7.80 28.15 4.43
CA CYS A 60 -8.34 28.95 3.33
C CYS A 60 -7.45 30.16 3.09
N PHE A 61 -7.17 30.45 1.82
CA PHE A 61 -6.41 31.61 1.37
C PHE A 61 -7.28 32.48 0.49
N ASN A 62 -7.27 33.79 0.73
CA ASN A 62 -7.89 34.74 -0.19
C ASN A 62 -6.92 35.01 -1.34
N GLU A 63 -7.44 35.27 -2.53
CA GLU A 63 -6.66 35.60 -3.72
C GLU A 63 -5.66 36.74 -3.48
N SER A 64 -6.05 37.79 -2.77
CA SER A 64 -5.20 38.93 -2.40
C SER A 64 -3.93 38.55 -1.62
N ASP A 65 -4.01 37.44 -0.89
CA ASP A 65 -2.96 37.00 0.02
C ASP A 65 -2.01 36.00 -0.65
N VAL A 66 -2.38 35.49 -1.83
CA VAL A 66 -1.66 34.45 -2.56
C VAL A 66 -0.81 35.06 -3.66
N LYS A 67 0.52 35.06 -3.45
CA LYS A 67 1.49 35.51 -4.45
C LYS A 67 1.63 34.52 -5.60
N SER A 68 1.59 33.22 -5.30
CA SER A 68 1.71 32.18 -6.32
C SER A 68 1.20 30.84 -5.82
N VAL A 69 0.64 30.03 -6.71
CA VAL A 69 0.35 28.62 -6.44
C VAL A 69 1.13 27.73 -7.40
N LYS A 70 1.69 26.64 -6.89
CA LYS A 70 2.40 25.62 -7.67
C LYS A 70 1.87 24.24 -7.28
N PHE A 71 1.54 23.44 -8.28
CA PHE A 71 1.45 21.99 -8.08
C PHE A 71 2.83 21.46 -7.79
N ILE A 72 2.92 20.63 -6.76
CA ILE A 72 4.16 19.98 -6.36
C ILE A 72 3.95 18.48 -6.42
N ASN A 73 4.88 17.79 -7.08
CA ASN A 73 4.79 16.34 -7.22
C ASN A 73 4.98 15.64 -5.86
N HIS A 74 5.72 16.27 -4.94
CA HIS A 74 5.97 15.79 -3.57
C HIS A 74 6.12 16.98 -2.59
N ARG A 75 5.81 16.79 -1.30
CA ARG A 75 6.10 17.77 -0.22
C ARG A 75 7.63 18.01 -0.15
N PRO A 76 8.12 19.24 0.02
CA PRO A 76 9.56 19.49 0.07
C PRO A 76 10.14 19.10 1.45
N PHE A 77 10.82 17.93 1.47
CA PHE A 77 11.88 17.47 2.42
C PHE A 77 11.55 17.30 3.92
N ASN A 78 12.17 16.40 4.71
CA ASN A 78 13.50 15.72 4.71
C ASN A 78 13.39 14.19 4.99
N VAL A 79 14.32 13.27 4.62
CA VAL A 79 15.80 13.28 4.79
C VAL A 79 16.55 12.51 3.68
N CYS A 80 17.70 13.08 3.28
CA CYS A 80 18.88 12.58 2.53
C CYS A 80 18.73 12.00 1.11
N ASP A 81 19.24 12.75 0.13
CA ASP A 81 20.00 12.21 -1.01
C ASP A 81 20.96 13.33 -1.50
N GLU A 82 22.27 13.05 -1.44
CA GLU A 82 23.23 13.64 -2.37
C GLU A 82 23.27 12.78 -3.64
N ASP A 83 23.54 13.44 -4.78
CA ASP A 83 23.86 12.91 -6.11
C ASP A 83 22.72 12.38 -7.01
N GLU A 84 21.96 13.32 -7.62
CA GLU A 84 21.34 13.07 -8.93
C GLU A 84 22.24 13.56 -10.08
N LYS A 85 22.83 12.60 -10.83
CA LYS A 85 23.28 12.85 -12.20
C LYS A 85 22.12 12.69 -13.19
N LYS A 86 22.03 13.68 -14.08
CA LYS A 86 21.07 13.88 -15.17
C LYS A 86 20.77 12.62 -16.00
N THR A 87 19.49 12.34 -16.23
CA THR A 87 19.00 11.75 -17.49
C THR A 87 17.73 12.45 -17.95
N ASN A 88 17.73 12.85 -19.23
CA ASN A 88 16.61 13.43 -19.94
C ASN A 88 15.63 12.33 -20.36
N GLY A 89 14.34 12.54 -20.15
CA GLY A 89 13.26 11.67 -20.58
C GLY A 89 12.05 11.86 -19.66
N LEU A 90 10.85 11.98 -20.23
CA LEU A 90 9.57 12.12 -19.52
C LEU A 90 9.22 10.83 -18.77
N ASP A 91 10.00 10.48 -17.75
CA ASP A 91 9.58 9.54 -16.73
C ASP A 91 8.76 10.32 -15.70
N LEU A 92 7.47 10.01 -15.62
CA LEU A 92 6.72 10.18 -14.37
C LEU A 92 7.33 9.22 -13.34
N LYS A 93 8.52 9.55 -12.82
CA LYS A 93 9.18 8.86 -11.71
C LYS A 93 8.33 9.08 -10.47
N PHE A 94 7.34 8.21 -10.29
CA PHE A 94 6.66 8.01 -9.03
C PHE A 94 7.66 7.44 -8.03
N ASN A 95 8.47 8.31 -7.44
CA ASN A 95 9.48 7.96 -6.46
C ASN A 95 8.83 7.76 -5.08
N CYS A 96 7.89 6.81 -4.99
CA CYS A 96 7.45 6.27 -3.70
C CYS A 96 8.47 5.24 -3.24
N ARG A 97 9.69 5.69 -2.92
CA ARG A 97 10.70 4.83 -2.33
C ARG A 97 10.17 4.30 -1.00
N PHE A 98 10.34 3.01 -0.78
CA PHE A 98 10.21 2.42 0.53
C PHE A 98 11.31 3.05 1.40
N THR A 99 10.92 3.83 2.40
CA THR A 99 11.83 4.63 3.23
C THR A 99 12.33 3.82 4.42
N SER A 100 13.53 4.13 4.92
CA SER A 100 14.06 3.57 6.17
C SER A 100 13.05 3.68 7.32
N GLN A 101 12.38 4.82 7.49
CA GLN A 101 11.35 5.01 8.52
C GLN A 101 10.18 4.01 8.44
N LYS A 102 9.76 3.62 7.23
CA LYS A 102 8.69 2.63 7.04
C LYS A 102 9.19 1.23 7.39
N ASN A 103 10.45 0.96 7.06
CA ASN A 103 11.11 -0.27 7.47
C ASN A 103 11.22 -0.34 9.00
N ASP A 104 11.70 0.73 9.63
CA ASP A 104 11.85 0.81 11.09
C ASP A 104 10.52 0.61 11.81
N HIS A 105 9.44 1.18 11.26
CA HIS A 105 8.09 0.95 11.78
C HIS A 105 7.68 -0.53 11.68
N ILE A 106 7.90 -1.18 10.52
CA ILE A 106 7.61 -2.61 10.35
C ILE A 106 8.44 -3.46 11.32
N LEU A 107 9.73 -3.14 11.47
CA LEU A 107 10.63 -3.82 12.40
C LEU A 107 10.23 -3.58 13.87
N MET A 108 9.72 -2.41 14.20
CA MET A 108 9.20 -2.10 15.54
C MET A 108 7.96 -2.94 15.85
N LEU A 109 7.02 -3.05 14.91
CA LEU A 109 5.84 -3.90 15.06
C LEU A 109 6.20 -5.39 15.13
N SER A 110 7.14 -5.85 14.30
CA SER A 110 7.52 -7.27 14.26
C SER A 110 8.29 -7.73 15.49
N LYS A 111 8.95 -6.82 16.22
CA LYS A 111 9.60 -7.13 17.51
C LYS A 111 8.61 -7.45 18.63
N ASN A 112 7.37 -6.97 18.54
CA ASN A 112 6.34 -7.15 19.56
C ASN A 112 5.02 -7.65 18.95
N PRO A 113 5.00 -8.83 18.30
CA PRO A 113 3.77 -9.36 17.76
C PRO A 113 2.87 -9.86 18.90
N ILE A 114 1.56 -9.76 18.69
CA ILE A 114 0.56 -10.31 19.61
C ILE A 114 0.40 -11.79 19.26
N PHE A 115 1.02 -12.65 20.07
CA PHE A 115 0.89 -14.10 19.94
C PHE A 115 -0.37 -14.60 20.64
N VAL A 116 -1.18 -15.37 19.92
CA VAL A 116 -2.49 -15.83 20.37
C VAL A 116 -2.56 -17.34 20.25
N SER A 117 -2.58 -18.05 21.37
CA SER A 117 -2.62 -19.52 21.43
C SER A 117 -3.86 -20.09 22.11
N GLN A 118 -4.70 -19.23 22.71
CA GLN A 118 -5.92 -19.61 23.41
C GLN A 118 -7.06 -18.70 22.97
N ALA A 119 -8.30 -19.21 22.98
CA ALA A 119 -9.51 -18.45 22.65
C ALA A 119 -9.94 -17.58 23.86
N ASP A 120 -9.06 -16.69 24.29
CA ASP A 120 -9.24 -15.79 25.43
C ASP A 120 -9.65 -14.37 25.00
N GLN A 121 -9.59 -13.40 25.92
CA GLN A 121 -9.90 -12.00 25.61
C GLN A 121 -8.98 -11.43 24.50
N THR A 122 -7.70 -11.81 24.49
CA THR A 122 -6.72 -11.37 23.49
C THR A 122 -7.14 -11.84 22.10
N TYR A 123 -7.60 -13.09 21.99
CA TYR A 123 -8.12 -13.65 20.75
C TYR A 123 -9.31 -12.87 20.19
N PHE A 124 -10.34 -12.61 21.00
CA PHE A 124 -11.51 -11.87 20.52
C PHE A 124 -11.21 -10.40 20.21
N GLN A 125 -10.30 -9.76 20.98
CA GLN A 125 -9.82 -8.41 20.67
C GLN A 125 -9.07 -8.37 19.34
N ALA A 126 -8.26 -9.39 19.04
CA ALA A 126 -7.54 -9.49 17.78
C ALA A 126 -8.53 -9.63 16.60
N LEU A 127 -9.51 -10.54 16.69
CA LEU A 127 -10.56 -10.69 15.67
C LEU A 127 -11.33 -9.39 15.44
N SER A 128 -11.74 -8.71 16.51
CA SER A 128 -12.43 -7.43 16.41
C SER A 128 -11.56 -6.36 15.76
N ASN A 129 -10.28 -6.27 16.12
CA ASN A 129 -9.36 -5.30 15.52
C ASN A 129 -9.18 -5.55 14.02
N ILE A 130 -9.02 -6.80 13.62
CA ILE A 130 -8.85 -7.20 12.21
C ILE A 130 -10.12 -6.89 11.41
N SER A 131 -11.31 -7.17 11.96
CA SER A 131 -12.59 -6.91 11.28
C SER A 131 -12.87 -5.43 11.01
N GLN A 132 -12.16 -4.52 11.69
CA GLN A 132 -12.29 -3.07 11.49
C GLN A 132 -11.32 -2.52 10.44
N GLN A 133 -10.45 -3.36 9.89
CA GLN A 133 -9.46 -2.93 8.90
C GLN A 133 -10.04 -2.98 7.49
N PHE A 134 -9.71 -1.98 6.67
CA PHE A 134 -9.99 -2.04 5.22
C PHE A 134 -8.98 -2.91 4.47
N ILE A 135 -7.77 -3.08 5.01
CA ILE A 135 -6.69 -3.83 4.40
C ILE A 135 -5.81 -4.49 5.47
N CYS A 136 -5.41 -5.73 5.24
CA CYS A 136 -4.46 -6.43 6.09
C CYS A 136 -3.52 -7.31 5.25
N GLY A 137 -2.27 -7.45 5.71
CA GLY A 137 -1.34 -8.44 5.18
C GLY A 137 -1.59 -9.79 5.85
N MET A 138 -1.62 -10.87 5.09
CA MET A 138 -1.96 -12.19 5.61
C MET A 138 -1.00 -13.27 5.08
N SER A 139 -0.50 -14.08 5.99
CA SER A 139 0.41 -15.19 5.71
C SER A 139 0.01 -16.41 6.52
N THR A 140 0.23 -17.61 5.97
CA THR A 140 0.00 -18.88 6.66
C THR A 140 1.22 -19.76 6.57
N LEU A 141 1.54 -20.46 7.65
CA LEU A 141 2.60 -21.47 7.67
C LEU A 141 2.02 -22.85 7.99
N GLY A 142 2.65 -23.88 7.42
CA GLY A 142 2.21 -25.28 7.56
C GLY A 142 1.26 -25.76 6.46
N THR A 143 0.87 -24.88 5.53
CA THR A 143 0.05 -25.22 4.36
C THR A 143 0.87 -25.77 3.18
N ASN A 144 2.19 -25.85 3.32
CA ASN A 144 3.16 -26.17 2.26
C ASN A 144 2.97 -27.58 1.67
N LYS A 145 2.21 -28.44 2.35
CA LYS A 145 1.83 -29.79 1.88
C LYS A 145 0.35 -29.87 1.44
N GLY A 146 -0.25 -28.73 1.09
CA GLY A 146 -1.58 -28.59 0.46
C GLY A 146 -2.77 -28.95 1.37
N ARG A 147 -3.86 -29.38 0.74
CA ARG A 147 -5.14 -29.80 1.35
C ARG A 147 -5.09 -30.96 2.33
N ILE A 148 -3.92 -31.52 2.69
CA ILE A 148 -3.84 -32.65 3.64
C ILE A 148 -3.67 -32.12 5.07
N TYR A 149 -2.97 -31.00 5.24
CA TYR A 149 -2.55 -30.49 6.54
C TYR A 149 -3.37 -29.26 6.94
N ASN A 150 -3.55 -29.08 8.25
CA ASN A 150 -4.16 -27.86 8.77
C ASN A 150 -3.16 -26.69 8.70
N ILE A 151 -3.68 -25.47 8.69
CA ILE A 151 -2.87 -24.28 8.95
C ILE A 151 -2.30 -24.41 10.37
N ASN A 152 -0.98 -24.26 10.52
CA ASN A 152 -0.31 -24.35 11.82
C ASN A 152 -0.17 -22.97 12.46
N LEU A 153 0.11 -21.95 11.65
CA LEU A 153 0.18 -20.55 12.07
C LEU A 153 -0.53 -19.69 11.04
N LEU A 154 -1.33 -18.75 11.54
CA LEU A 154 -1.94 -17.69 10.75
C LEU A 154 -1.38 -16.35 11.26
N THR A 155 -0.76 -15.59 10.38
CA THR A 155 -0.22 -14.26 10.71
C THR A 155 -1.00 -13.20 9.95
N ILE A 156 -1.48 -12.18 10.67
CA ILE A 156 -2.23 -11.06 10.10
C ILE A 156 -1.59 -9.76 10.58
N ALA A 157 -1.11 -8.96 9.64
CA ALA A 157 -0.59 -7.62 9.86
C ALA A 157 -1.63 -6.56 9.49
N THR A 158 -1.89 -5.65 10.42
CA THR A 158 -2.62 -4.40 10.17
C THR A 158 -1.62 -3.25 10.08
N SER A 159 -2.11 -2.01 9.94
CA SER A 159 -1.24 -0.84 9.97
C SER A 159 -0.61 -0.58 11.36
N GLU A 160 -1.20 -1.12 12.43
CA GLU A 160 -0.82 -0.81 13.81
C GLU A 160 -0.33 -2.03 14.60
N LYS A 161 -0.73 -3.24 14.21
CA LYS A 161 -0.49 -4.47 15.00
C LYS A 161 -0.23 -5.65 14.09
N ILE A 162 0.54 -6.61 14.60
CA ILE A 162 0.74 -7.91 13.95
C ILE A 162 0.27 -8.99 14.92
N PHE A 163 -0.65 -9.82 14.46
CA PHE A 163 -1.21 -10.94 15.21
C PHE A 163 -0.65 -12.25 14.66
N ILE A 164 -0.19 -13.13 15.55
CA ILE A 164 0.23 -14.49 15.22
C ILE A 164 -0.68 -15.45 15.97
N PHE A 165 -1.51 -16.19 15.25
CA PHE A 165 -2.41 -17.17 15.81
C PHE A 165 -1.80 -18.57 15.71
N ASP A 166 -1.61 -19.23 16.85
CA ASP A 166 -1.24 -20.64 16.92
C ASP A 166 -2.47 -21.50 16.67
N MET A 167 -2.70 -21.79 15.39
CA MET A 167 -3.85 -22.55 14.93
C MET A 167 -3.83 -24.01 15.44
N ILE A 168 -2.67 -24.53 15.84
CA ILE A 168 -2.60 -25.85 16.49
C ILE A 168 -3.25 -25.77 17.87
N SER A 169 -2.81 -24.82 18.70
CA SER A 169 -3.33 -24.62 20.06
C SER A 169 -4.80 -24.18 20.08
N LEU A 170 -5.20 -23.35 19.10
CA LEU A 170 -6.58 -22.87 18.97
C LEU A 170 -7.56 -23.91 18.38
N ASN A 171 -7.08 -25.10 18.01
CA ASN A 171 -7.83 -26.06 17.20
C ASN A 171 -8.32 -25.43 15.88
N ALA A 172 -7.49 -25.52 14.84
CA ALA A 172 -7.71 -24.89 13.54
C ALA A 172 -9.13 -25.05 13.01
N SER A 173 -9.73 -26.23 13.12
CA SER A 173 -11.10 -26.49 12.63
C SER A 173 -12.18 -25.67 13.35
N ASN A 174 -12.00 -25.40 14.65
CA ASN A 174 -12.93 -24.58 15.41
C ASN A 174 -12.66 -23.10 15.20
N ALA A 175 -11.40 -22.67 15.32
CA ALA A 175 -11.01 -21.27 15.12
C ALA A 175 -11.39 -20.76 13.72
N MET A 176 -11.26 -21.59 12.67
CA MET A 176 -11.61 -21.20 11.30
C MET A 176 -13.09 -20.84 11.12
N LYS A 177 -13.99 -21.33 11.98
CA LYS A 177 -15.42 -20.91 11.96
C LYS A 177 -15.57 -19.43 12.33
N GLU A 178 -14.73 -18.93 13.22
CA GLU A 178 -14.75 -17.54 13.67
C GLU A 178 -14.01 -16.64 12.67
N PHE A 179 -12.86 -17.11 12.15
CA PHE A 179 -12.15 -16.43 11.07
C PHE A 179 -12.91 -16.38 9.76
N ARG A 180 -13.91 -17.25 9.55
CA ARG A 180 -14.75 -17.26 8.34
C ARG A 180 -15.28 -15.87 8.00
N LYS A 181 -15.76 -15.14 9.01
CA LYS A 181 -16.26 -13.77 8.82
C LYS A 181 -15.19 -12.82 8.30
N ILE A 182 -13.93 -13.01 8.68
CA ILE A 182 -12.82 -12.21 8.16
C ILE A 182 -12.47 -12.67 6.75
N PHE A 183 -12.27 -13.97 6.52
CA PHE A 183 -11.87 -14.52 5.22
C PHE A 183 -12.88 -14.27 4.10
N GLU A 184 -14.17 -14.33 4.39
CA GLU A 184 -15.25 -14.20 3.41
C GLU A 184 -15.74 -12.75 3.23
N ASP A 185 -15.32 -11.80 4.08
CA ASP A 185 -15.72 -10.39 3.99
C ASP A 185 -14.95 -9.63 2.91
N GLU A 186 -15.65 -9.19 1.86
CA GLU A 186 -15.08 -8.45 0.74
C GLU A 186 -14.69 -7.01 1.07
N SER A 187 -15.21 -6.43 2.17
CA SER A 187 -14.85 -5.08 2.61
C SER A 187 -13.44 -5.01 3.20
N ILE A 188 -12.91 -6.15 3.64
CA ILE A 188 -11.54 -6.30 4.13
C ILE A 188 -10.69 -6.84 3.00
N MET A 189 -9.72 -6.06 2.53
CA MET A 189 -8.76 -6.50 1.52
C MET A 189 -7.63 -7.32 2.13
N LYS A 190 -7.55 -8.63 1.86
CA LYS A 190 -6.45 -9.50 2.32
C LYS A 190 -5.33 -9.49 1.30
N ILE A 191 -4.19 -8.94 1.67
CA ILE A 191 -2.98 -9.01 0.85
C ILE A 191 -2.29 -10.32 1.17
N VAL A 192 -2.14 -11.18 0.17
CA VAL A 192 -1.56 -12.52 0.32
C VAL A 192 -0.45 -12.72 -0.71
N PHE A 193 0.51 -13.58 -0.38
CA PHE A 193 1.54 -14.03 -1.31
C PHE A 193 1.27 -15.49 -1.67
N ASN A 194 1.13 -15.78 -2.97
CA ASN A 194 0.86 -17.12 -3.50
C ASN A 194 -0.40 -17.77 -2.88
N SER A 195 -1.56 -17.21 -3.22
CA SER A 195 -2.86 -17.58 -2.67
C SER A 195 -3.34 -18.99 -3.02
N ALA A 196 -2.78 -19.64 -4.04
CA ALA A 196 -3.29 -20.90 -4.57
C ALA A 196 -3.43 -21.99 -3.50
N MET A 197 -2.38 -22.21 -2.72
CA MET A 197 -2.37 -23.22 -1.65
C MET A 197 -3.27 -22.84 -0.48
N LEU A 198 -3.33 -21.56 -0.12
CA LEU A 198 -4.20 -21.05 0.95
C LEU A 198 -5.67 -21.23 0.59
N LYS A 199 -6.06 -20.86 -0.64
CA LYS A 199 -7.44 -21.00 -1.14
C LYS A 199 -7.90 -22.45 -1.14
N ASP A 200 -7.08 -23.34 -1.69
CA ASP A 200 -7.38 -24.78 -1.71
C ASP A 200 -7.52 -25.33 -0.29
N ASN A 201 -6.59 -24.95 0.61
CA ASN A 201 -6.64 -25.38 2.01
C ASN A 201 -7.92 -24.89 2.73
N LEU A 202 -8.22 -23.59 2.67
CA LEU A 202 -9.40 -23.01 3.32
C LEU A 202 -10.70 -23.67 2.81
N LYS A 203 -10.83 -23.87 1.49
CA LYS A 203 -12.03 -24.44 0.90
C LYS A 203 -12.19 -25.92 1.28
N ILE A 204 -11.15 -26.72 1.09
CA ILE A 204 -11.24 -28.19 1.25
C ILE A 204 -11.23 -28.61 2.72
N LYS A 205 -10.40 -27.98 3.57
CA LYS A 205 -10.25 -28.40 4.97
C LYS A 205 -11.21 -27.72 5.92
N HIS A 206 -11.55 -26.46 5.64
CA HIS A 206 -12.28 -25.63 6.58
C HIS A 206 -13.65 -25.18 6.04
N ASN A 207 -13.96 -25.46 4.76
CA ASN A 207 -15.16 -24.97 4.08
C ASN A 207 -15.32 -23.45 4.22
N VAL A 208 -14.19 -22.73 4.09
CA VAL A 208 -14.10 -21.27 4.14
C VAL A 208 -13.65 -20.77 2.76
N GLU A 209 -14.28 -19.71 2.27
CA GLU A 209 -13.86 -19.03 1.04
C GLU A 209 -12.94 -17.85 1.34
N LEU A 210 -11.90 -17.68 0.52
CA LEU A 210 -11.05 -16.49 0.57
C LEU A 210 -11.58 -15.46 -0.43
N ASN A 211 -12.33 -14.49 0.07
CA ASN A 211 -12.91 -13.39 -0.71
C ASN A 211 -12.18 -12.07 -0.41
N GLY A 212 -12.36 -11.07 -1.28
CA GLY A 212 -11.74 -9.75 -1.08
C GLY A 212 -10.22 -9.81 -0.89
N PHE A 213 -9.50 -10.61 -1.68
CA PHE A 213 -8.05 -10.74 -1.55
C PHE A 213 -7.31 -10.16 -2.76
N PHE A 214 -6.08 -9.71 -2.53
CA PHE A 214 -5.14 -9.32 -3.56
C PHE A 214 -3.89 -10.18 -3.42
N ASP A 215 -3.66 -11.04 -4.42
CA ASP A 215 -2.47 -11.88 -4.46
C ASP A 215 -1.33 -11.14 -5.16
N ILE A 216 -0.31 -10.75 -4.37
CA ILE A 216 0.81 -9.95 -4.87
C ILE A 216 1.72 -10.75 -5.82
N SER A 217 1.64 -12.08 -5.84
CA SER A 217 2.46 -12.90 -6.73
C SER A 217 2.15 -12.68 -8.21
N PHE A 218 0.91 -12.31 -8.56
CA PHE A 218 0.54 -12.01 -9.96
C PHE A 218 1.21 -10.76 -10.52
N PRO A 219 1.08 -9.56 -9.90
CA PRO A 219 1.78 -8.38 -10.40
C PRO A 219 3.30 -8.53 -10.30
N ILE A 220 3.84 -9.28 -9.33
CA ILE A 220 5.27 -9.60 -9.29
C ILE A 220 5.68 -10.36 -10.55
N ALA A 221 4.94 -11.42 -10.91
CA ALA A 221 5.22 -12.19 -12.12
C ALA A 221 5.09 -11.33 -13.39
N GLU A 222 4.11 -10.43 -13.45
CA GLU A 222 3.92 -9.53 -14.59
C GLU A 222 5.06 -8.51 -14.75
N PHE A 223 5.56 -7.95 -13.65
CA PHE A 223 6.49 -6.81 -13.69
C PHE A 223 7.96 -7.17 -13.50
N TYR A 224 8.26 -8.30 -12.86
CA TYR A 224 9.60 -8.58 -12.34
C TYR A 224 10.09 -10.00 -12.65
N SER A 225 9.22 -10.94 -12.96
CA SER A 225 9.67 -12.26 -13.39
C SER A 225 10.11 -12.23 -14.85
N SER A 226 11.43 -12.34 -15.08
CA SER A 226 11.96 -12.78 -16.37
C SER A 226 11.46 -14.18 -16.66
N GLN A 227 11.16 -14.48 -17.95
CA GLN A 227 10.70 -15.77 -18.48
C GLN A 227 10.93 -16.95 -17.51
N TYR A 228 9.87 -17.30 -16.76
CA TYR A 228 9.74 -18.52 -15.94
C TYR A 228 10.32 -18.57 -14.52
N LYS A 229 10.95 -17.51 -13.97
CA LYS A 229 11.39 -17.54 -12.56
C LYS A 229 10.38 -16.88 -11.62
N PHE A 230 9.68 -17.69 -10.83
CA PHE A 230 8.92 -17.20 -9.68
C PHE A 230 9.88 -16.76 -8.57
N LEU A 231 9.72 -15.53 -8.10
CA LEU A 231 10.45 -15.03 -6.94
C LEU A 231 9.81 -15.58 -5.67
N ASP A 232 10.62 -15.96 -4.68
CA ASP A 232 10.11 -16.23 -3.33
C ASP A 232 9.79 -14.92 -2.59
N LEU A 233 9.26 -15.01 -1.37
CA LEU A 233 8.87 -13.83 -0.59
C LEU A 233 10.07 -12.91 -0.28
N ASN A 234 11.23 -13.46 0.10
CA ASN A 234 12.42 -12.67 0.42
C ASN A 234 12.96 -11.95 -0.81
N GLN A 235 13.08 -12.68 -1.92
CA GLN A 235 13.48 -12.15 -3.22
C GLN A 235 12.51 -11.07 -3.70
N SER A 236 11.21 -11.27 -3.46
CA SER A 236 10.17 -10.29 -3.82
C SER A 236 10.31 -9.01 -3.01
N ILE A 237 10.52 -9.12 -1.69
CA ILE A 237 10.73 -7.96 -0.81
C ILE A 237 12.00 -7.20 -1.23
N GLU A 238 13.09 -7.91 -1.49
CA GLU A 238 14.35 -7.29 -1.94
C GLU A 238 14.19 -6.59 -3.29
N THR A 239 13.53 -7.25 -4.26
CA THR A 239 13.32 -6.70 -5.60
C THR A 239 12.40 -5.47 -5.59
N ILE A 240 11.35 -5.48 -4.76
CA ILE A 240 10.29 -4.46 -4.78
C ILE A 240 10.60 -3.30 -3.84
N LEU A 241 11.08 -3.61 -2.64
CA LEU A 241 11.30 -2.63 -1.58
C LEU A 241 12.78 -2.25 -1.41
N GLY A 242 13.71 -2.95 -2.08
CA GLY A 242 15.14 -2.66 -2.01
C GLY A 242 15.76 -2.98 -0.64
N ILE A 243 15.14 -3.88 0.12
CA ILE A 243 15.57 -4.26 1.47
C ILE A 243 15.74 -5.77 1.57
N ASN A 244 16.78 -6.22 2.27
CA ASN A 244 16.89 -7.61 2.65
C ASN A 244 16.14 -7.83 3.97
N PRO A 245 14.99 -8.53 3.97
CA PRO A 245 14.17 -8.66 5.17
C PRO A 245 14.75 -9.69 6.17
N GLN A 246 15.78 -10.45 5.78
CA GLN A 246 16.46 -11.47 6.61
C GLN A 246 15.52 -12.51 7.26
N ILE A 247 14.34 -12.77 6.67
CA ILE A 247 13.38 -13.76 7.17
C ILE A 247 14.01 -15.14 7.02
N ARG A 248 14.25 -15.82 8.14
CA ARG A 248 14.89 -17.15 8.17
C ARG A 248 13.96 -18.25 7.66
N ASN A 249 14.53 -19.45 7.45
CA ASN A 249 13.84 -20.58 6.82
C ASN A 249 12.59 -21.03 7.61
N GLN A 250 11.47 -21.21 6.89
CA GLN A 250 10.15 -21.53 7.43
C GLN A 250 10.03 -22.90 8.09
N GLU A 251 10.90 -23.86 7.78
CA GLU A 251 10.83 -25.22 8.35
C GLU A 251 11.03 -25.22 9.88
N VAL A 252 11.70 -24.21 10.42
CA VAL A 252 11.96 -24.08 11.87
C VAL A 252 10.75 -23.51 12.61
N PHE A 253 9.84 -22.81 11.92
CA PHE A 253 8.70 -22.10 12.52
C PHE A 253 7.61 -23.04 13.05
N LEU A 254 7.68 -24.32 12.71
CA LEU A 254 6.71 -25.32 13.12
C LEU A 254 7.07 -26.02 14.45
N LYS A 255 8.30 -25.84 14.95
CA LYS A 255 8.68 -26.38 16.26
C LYS A 255 8.04 -25.56 17.39
N ARG A 256 7.62 -26.26 18.45
CA ARG A 256 7.02 -25.65 19.65
C ARG A 256 7.91 -25.95 20.87
N PRO A 257 8.03 -25.02 21.84
CA PRO A 257 7.53 -23.64 21.82
C PRO A 257 8.23 -22.78 20.75
N ILE A 258 7.54 -21.76 20.23
CA ILE A 258 8.10 -20.84 19.24
C ILE A 258 8.99 -19.84 19.98
N ASN A 259 10.27 -19.74 19.59
CA ASN A 259 11.18 -18.75 20.18
C ASN A 259 10.88 -17.33 19.67
N GLN A 260 11.37 -16.32 20.40
CA GLN A 260 11.08 -14.92 20.08
C GLN A 260 11.57 -14.52 18.70
N ASP A 261 12.79 -14.92 18.32
CA ASP A 261 13.32 -14.55 17.01
C ASP A 261 12.46 -15.12 15.86
N ASN A 262 11.94 -16.34 16.02
CA ASN A 262 11.04 -16.95 15.04
C ASN A 262 9.71 -16.18 14.98
N LEU A 263 9.18 -15.69 16.11
CA LEU A 263 7.98 -14.85 16.10
C LEU A 263 8.21 -13.56 15.29
N ILE A 264 9.40 -12.96 15.38
CA ILE A 264 9.76 -11.79 14.59
C ILE A 264 9.74 -12.13 13.09
N ASP A 265 10.37 -13.23 12.68
CA ASP A 265 10.37 -13.65 11.28
C ASP A 265 8.98 -13.97 10.76
N ILE A 266 8.18 -14.69 11.56
CA ILE A 266 6.80 -15.04 11.24
C ILE A 266 5.97 -13.76 11.05
N ALA A 267 6.14 -12.76 11.92
CA ALA A 267 5.47 -11.46 11.81
C ALA A 267 5.82 -10.76 10.49
N LEU A 268 7.11 -10.73 10.14
CA LEU A 268 7.61 -10.10 8.91
C LEU A 268 6.99 -10.69 7.63
N THR A 269 6.64 -11.98 7.62
CA THR A 269 6.01 -12.61 6.43
C THR A 269 4.70 -11.96 6.01
N SER A 270 3.95 -11.39 6.96
CA SER A 270 2.68 -10.69 6.69
C SER A 270 2.87 -9.17 6.61
N ALA A 271 3.80 -8.61 7.39
CA ALA A 271 3.98 -7.17 7.52
C ALA A 271 4.45 -6.51 6.22
N TYR A 272 5.39 -7.11 5.51
CA TYR A 272 5.90 -6.55 4.24
C TYR A 272 4.90 -6.67 3.08
N LEU A 273 3.81 -7.45 3.22
CA LEU A 273 2.78 -7.53 2.19
C LEU A 273 2.09 -6.18 1.97
N LEU A 274 1.87 -5.41 3.03
CA LEU A 274 1.23 -4.08 2.96
C LEU A 274 2.02 -3.05 2.12
N PRO A 275 3.33 -2.79 2.39
CA PRO A 275 4.10 -1.88 1.56
C PRO A 275 4.31 -2.42 0.13
N MET A 276 4.46 -3.74 -0.06
CA MET A 276 4.54 -4.32 -1.40
C MET A 276 3.26 -4.09 -2.19
N TYR A 277 2.09 -4.32 -1.59
CA TYR A 277 0.80 -3.97 -2.20
C TYR A 277 0.75 -2.49 -2.56
N SER A 278 1.07 -1.60 -1.62
CA SER A 278 1.05 -0.15 -1.89
C SER A 278 1.94 0.24 -3.07
N PHE A 279 3.07 -0.44 -3.28
CA PHE A 279 3.95 -0.19 -4.41
C PHE A 279 3.39 -0.78 -5.70
N LEU A 280 2.99 -2.05 -5.68
CA LEU A 280 2.53 -2.79 -6.86
C LEU A 280 1.21 -2.24 -7.39
N SER A 281 0.23 -1.93 -6.52
CA SER A 281 -1.03 -1.36 -6.94
C SER A 281 -0.82 -0.04 -7.70
N ARG A 282 0.07 0.83 -7.21
CA ARG A 282 0.40 2.08 -7.92
C ARG A 282 0.99 1.81 -9.29
N LYS A 283 1.92 0.85 -9.39
CA LYS A 283 2.53 0.45 -10.67
C LYS A 283 1.50 -0.10 -11.65
N THR A 284 0.59 -0.97 -11.16
CA THR A 284 -0.53 -1.51 -11.95
C THR A 284 -1.45 -0.41 -12.45
N PHE A 285 -1.83 0.54 -11.58
CA PHE A 285 -2.69 1.66 -11.97
C PHE A 285 -2.00 2.57 -13.00
N SER A 286 -0.71 2.90 -12.84
CA SER A 286 0.03 3.72 -13.81
C SER A 286 -0.02 3.11 -15.21
N LYS A 287 0.32 1.82 -15.32
CA LYS A 287 0.29 1.10 -16.60
C LYS A 287 -1.11 1.05 -17.22
N TYR A 288 -2.16 0.92 -16.40
CA TYR A 288 -3.54 0.97 -16.88
C TYR A 288 -3.89 2.35 -17.47
N PHE A 289 -3.51 3.44 -16.78
CA PHE A 289 -3.75 4.79 -17.26
C PHE A 289 -2.92 5.12 -18.50
N GLU A 290 -1.65 4.71 -18.55
CA GLU A 290 -0.78 4.87 -19.74
C GLU A 290 -1.42 4.23 -20.98
N LYS A 291 -1.85 2.96 -20.87
CA LYS A 291 -2.56 2.26 -21.96
C LYS A 291 -3.85 2.98 -22.39
N LYS A 292 -4.61 3.51 -21.44
CA LYS A 292 -5.83 4.27 -21.76
C LYS A 292 -5.51 5.59 -22.47
N ILE A 293 -4.48 6.30 -22.04
CA ILE A 293 -4.04 7.55 -22.68
C ILE A 293 -3.55 7.25 -24.10
N GLU A 294 -2.78 6.19 -24.31
CA GLU A 294 -2.36 5.75 -25.65
C GLU A 294 -3.55 5.41 -26.55
N ALA A 295 -4.58 4.75 -26.02
CA ALA A 295 -5.80 4.43 -26.76
C ALA A 295 -6.66 5.66 -27.12
N ILE A 296 -6.50 6.78 -26.39
CA ILE A 296 -7.23 8.04 -26.63
C ILE A 296 -6.48 8.95 -27.60
N LYS A 297 -5.17 8.73 -27.84
CA LYS A 297 -4.42 9.50 -28.84
C LYS A 297 -5.08 9.31 -30.22
N PRO A 298 -5.33 10.40 -30.96
CA PRO A 298 -5.97 10.29 -32.27
C PRO A 298 -5.16 9.35 -33.15
N HIS A 299 -5.86 8.45 -33.83
CA HIS A 299 -5.22 7.53 -34.77
C HIS A 299 -4.36 8.35 -35.74
N PRO A 300 -3.13 7.93 -36.09
CA PRO A 300 -2.21 8.75 -36.89
C PRO A 300 -2.81 9.19 -38.24
N SER A 301 -3.79 8.45 -38.78
CA SER A 301 -4.56 8.85 -39.96
C SER A 301 -5.46 10.07 -39.74
N ILE A 302 -6.05 10.23 -38.54
CA ILE A 302 -6.86 11.40 -38.16
C ILE A 302 -5.97 12.62 -37.94
N GLU A 303 -4.79 12.44 -37.35
CA GLU A 303 -3.82 13.52 -37.17
C GLU A 303 -3.28 14.03 -38.52
N HIS A 304 -3.10 13.13 -39.50
CA HIS A 304 -2.74 13.49 -40.87
C HIS A 304 -3.89 14.23 -41.59
N LEU A 305 -5.13 13.75 -41.45
CA LEU A 305 -6.33 14.42 -41.99
C LEU A 305 -6.56 15.81 -41.38
N MET A 306 -6.37 15.97 -40.07
CA MET A 306 -6.50 17.27 -39.41
C MET A 306 -5.40 18.25 -39.81
N LYS A 307 -4.18 17.78 -40.10
CA LYS A 307 -3.11 18.61 -40.65
C LYS A 307 -3.39 19.05 -42.10
N GLN A 308 -4.09 18.22 -42.89
CA GLN A 308 -4.51 18.58 -44.25
C GLN A 308 -5.72 19.53 -44.29
N LEU A 309 -6.52 19.61 -43.22
CA LEU A 309 -7.68 20.51 -43.13
C LEU A 309 -7.35 21.91 -42.58
N ILE A 310 -6.10 22.16 -42.14
CA ILE A 310 -5.65 23.42 -41.54
C ILE A 310 -4.72 24.22 -42.48
N PHE A 311 -4.46 23.71 -43.69
CA PHE A 311 -3.77 24.42 -44.78
C PHE A 311 -4.65 24.45 -46.03
#